data_AF-Q4A9J3-F1
#
_entry.id   AF-Q4A9J3-F1
#
_cell.length_a   1.000
_cell.length_b   1.000
_cell.length_c   1.000
_cell.angle_alpha   90.00
_cell.angle_beta   90.00
_cell.angle_gamma   90.00
#
_symmetry.space_group_name_H-M   'P 1'
#
loop_
_entity.id
_entity.type
_entity.pdbx_description
1 polymer ?
#
loop_
_entity_poly.entity_id
_entity_poly.type
_entity_poly.pdbx_seq_one_letter_code
_entity_poly.pdbx_strand_id
1 'polypeptide(L)'
;MKKHNLILFNVWGSSKDKIYKYVGWTQGYGKAPKRWFSIGNVQTLEKINPNAIQIIKEKLKLFSNLDDKDKIKTTLLDSLKNSAIIEGSVFIGGELIEKLIEKHNIFESLPKSRHKNMRQIFNYLISKRITDPGSIINAFDKKDDYSNQINTSKNSFYRLLDLVYESQNQLLDSLNKMVISELGKRDNEFYFDSSTVYFETFERNGLRIPGYSKDAKFKEDQIVIALACDKNGIPFHIKVFKGNTADSSTLIPFVLDIESKYNIKNMTIIADRGMSTAANIRFLESKEYNFIISYRAKIGSQKFKNYLLDPSDYVDLNPDFKYKKEEFYSSYKNKRYTENIRRRIITYSKKRAIKDSKAREEQIQSFIKKQNKDGFIEVNKLFGKKPKYFREISNMKFELDQSKIDKDKQFDGYYVYETNILNLNVLDIVEEYQKQWNIEANFRSLKGLLNIRPVFLRIDEHILAHTFLCFISLVILKTIIFKINKHISDNKLFANSQLTEVGLVTMLQKLRQRVEFNTLDQQMIFKNRDGVPSDPNIWNRYDFYFDILINQ
;
A
#
# COMPACT_ATOMS: atom_id res chain seq x y z
N MET A 1 -0.06 38.22 49.98
CA MET A 1 -1.14 37.71 49.10
C MET A 1 -1.98 38.89 48.61
N LYS A 2 -2.00 39.18 47.30
CA LYS A 2 -2.86 40.24 46.73
C LYS A 2 -4.33 39.86 46.99
N LYS A 3 -5.04 40.65 47.79
CA LYS A 3 -6.48 40.47 48.04
C LYS A 3 -7.19 40.49 46.68
N HIS A 4 -7.89 39.41 46.34
CA HIS A 4 -8.69 39.35 45.14
C HIS A 4 -9.88 40.29 45.33
N ASN A 5 -9.87 41.44 44.65
CA ASN A 5 -10.79 42.54 44.90
C ASN A 5 -12.13 42.42 44.14
N LEU A 6 -12.28 41.37 43.34
CA LEU A 6 -13.48 41.01 42.61
C LEU A 6 -13.85 39.55 42.86
N ILE A 7 -15.14 39.26 42.92
CA ILE A 7 -15.70 37.92 43.14
C ILE A 7 -16.69 37.55 42.03
N LEU A 8 -16.72 36.28 41.67
CA LEU A 8 -17.70 35.71 40.76
C LEU A 8 -18.72 34.89 41.57
N PHE A 9 -20.01 35.19 41.42
CA PHE A 9 -21.07 34.50 42.15
C PHE A 9 -22.31 34.25 41.27
N ASN A 10 -23.20 33.40 41.77
CA ASN A 10 -24.44 33.01 41.08
C ASN A 10 -25.62 33.84 41.56
N VAL A 11 -26.50 34.19 40.64
CA VAL A 11 -27.84 34.72 40.94
C VAL A 11 -28.86 33.86 40.22
N TRP A 12 -29.89 33.43 40.94
CA TRP A 12 -30.98 32.62 40.41
C TRP A 12 -32.01 33.53 39.74
N GLY A 13 -32.40 33.18 38.50
CA GLY A 13 -33.47 33.89 37.80
C GLY A 13 -34.87 33.55 38.34
N SER A 14 -35.89 34.24 37.84
CA SER A 14 -37.30 34.07 38.22
C SER A 14 -37.84 32.65 37.95
N SER A 15 -37.23 31.93 36.99
CA SER A 15 -37.41 30.49 36.80
C SER A 15 -36.27 29.74 37.48
N LYS A 16 -36.57 28.76 38.36
CA LYS A 16 -35.59 28.01 39.17
C LYS A 16 -34.45 27.34 38.37
N ASP A 17 -34.61 27.15 37.06
CA ASP A 17 -33.62 26.49 36.19
C ASP A 17 -32.61 27.42 35.50
N LYS A 18 -32.67 28.74 35.72
CA LYS A 18 -31.76 29.70 35.05
C LYS A 18 -30.78 30.32 36.04
N ILE A 19 -29.51 29.97 35.91
CA ILE A 19 -28.41 30.56 36.70
C ILE A 19 -27.72 31.65 35.88
N TYR A 20 -27.52 32.81 36.50
CA TYR A 20 -26.75 33.92 35.93
C TYR A 20 -25.44 34.12 36.70
N LYS A 21 -24.38 34.49 35.98
CA LYS A 21 -23.08 34.82 36.56
C LYS A 21 -22.95 36.32 36.75
N TYR A 22 -22.56 36.70 37.95
CA TYR A 22 -22.34 38.08 38.35
C TYR A 22 -20.92 38.28 38.85
N VAL A 23 -20.34 39.41 38.49
CA VAL A 23 -19.09 39.91 39.06
C VAL A 23 -19.41 41.02 40.05
N GLY A 24 -18.82 40.92 41.25
CA GLY A 24 -19.00 41.89 42.32
C GLY A 24 -17.68 42.36 42.89
N TRP A 25 -17.65 43.61 43.36
CA TRP A 25 -16.51 44.18 44.09
C TRP A 25 -16.64 43.81 45.56
N THR A 26 -15.69 43.04 46.07
CA THR A 26 -15.72 42.53 47.45
C THR A 26 -15.45 43.63 48.47
N GLN A 27 -16.13 43.54 49.62
CA GLN A 27 -15.92 44.39 50.79
C GLN A 27 -15.18 43.68 51.93
N GLY A 28 -14.63 42.49 51.68
CA GLY A 28 -14.06 41.59 52.70
C GLY A 28 -14.84 40.28 52.84
N TYR A 29 -14.28 39.35 53.62
CA TYR A 29 -14.82 38.00 53.78
C TYR A 29 -16.24 38.04 54.40
N GLY A 30 -17.19 37.35 53.77
CA GLY A 30 -18.58 37.24 54.26
C GLY A 30 -19.49 38.45 54.02
N LYS A 31 -19.02 39.54 53.40
CA LYS A 31 -19.84 40.73 53.11
C LYS A 31 -20.38 40.72 51.68
N ALA A 32 -21.61 41.18 51.51
CA ALA A 32 -22.23 41.35 50.19
C ALA A 32 -21.41 42.35 49.33
N PRO A 33 -21.30 42.13 48.01
CA PRO A 33 -20.53 43.02 47.14
C PRO A 33 -21.12 44.43 47.11
N LYS A 34 -20.27 45.49 47.04
CA LYS A 34 -20.76 46.89 47.04
C LYS A 34 -21.53 47.26 45.78
N ARG A 35 -21.04 46.74 44.66
CA ARG A 35 -21.55 46.91 43.32
C ARG A 35 -21.34 45.60 42.58
N TRP A 36 -22.21 45.29 41.63
CA TRP A 36 -22.11 44.09 40.82
C TRP A 36 -22.79 44.27 39.46
N PHE A 37 -22.43 43.40 38.52
CA PHE A 37 -23.08 43.34 37.21
C PHE A 37 -23.15 41.92 36.69
N SER A 38 -24.14 41.67 35.84
CA SER A 38 -24.30 40.39 35.15
C SER A 38 -23.33 40.27 33.97
N ILE A 39 -22.66 39.13 33.89
CA ILE A 39 -21.90 38.69 32.71
C ILE A 39 -22.81 37.94 31.74
N GLY A 40 -23.85 37.27 32.24
CA GLY A 40 -24.82 36.57 31.42
C GLY A 40 -25.36 35.29 32.06
N ASN A 41 -26.23 34.62 31.33
CA ASN A 41 -26.78 33.33 31.70
C ASN A 41 -25.71 32.23 31.50
N VAL A 42 -25.57 31.30 32.47
CA VAL A 42 -24.55 30.25 32.45
C VAL A 42 -24.64 29.39 31.20
N GLN A 43 -25.83 28.91 30.83
CA GLN A 43 -26.03 28.09 29.64
C GLN A 43 -25.64 28.83 28.36
N THR A 44 -25.85 30.15 28.32
CA THR A 44 -25.45 30.98 27.17
C THR A 44 -23.94 31.18 27.12
N LEU A 45 -23.29 31.36 28.28
CA LEU A 45 -21.84 31.48 28.38
C LEU A 45 -21.13 30.16 28.05
N GLU A 46 -21.67 29.03 28.51
CA GLU A 46 -21.16 27.68 28.21
C GLU A 46 -21.37 27.29 26.74
N LYS A 47 -22.42 27.82 26.10
CA LYS A 47 -22.58 27.77 24.64
C LYS A 47 -21.53 28.58 23.87
N ILE A 48 -20.88 29.58 24.51
CA ILE A 48 -19.80 30.38 23.91
C ILE A 48 -18.42 29.78 24.23
N ASN A 49 -18.25 29.15 25.38
CA ASN A 49 -17.06 28.35 25.68
C ASN A 49 -17.40 27.33 26.79
N PRO A 50 -17.21 26.01 26.62
CA PRO A 50 -17.50 25.02 27.65
C PRO A 50 -16.78 25.27 28.98
N ASN A 51 -15.60 25.91 28.93
CA ASN A 51 -14.81 26.30 30.10
C ASN A 51 -15.03 27.76 30.54
N ALA A 52 -16.10 28.40 30.08
CA ALA A 52 -16.34 29.84 30.28
C ALA A 52 -16.18 30.29 31.73
N ILE A 53 -16.71 29.52 32.68
CA ILE A 53 -16.67 29.89 34.10
C ILE A 53 -15.23 29.89 34.64
N GLN A 54 -14.41 28.93 34.22
CA GLN A 54 -13.02 28.84 34.65
C GLN A 54 -12.18 29.97 34.04
N ILE A 55 -12.39 30.27 32.76
CA ILE A 55 -11.72 31.35 32.04
C ILE A 55 -12.06 32.71 32.68
N ILE A 56 -13.35 32.95 32.96
CA ILE A 56 -13.81 34.15 33.65
C ILE A 56 -13.13 34.27 35.02
N LYS A 57 -13.08 33.20 35.81
CA LYS A 57 -12.44 33.19 37.14
C LYS A 57 -10.94 33.54 37.07
N GLU A 58 -10.20 32.96 36.13
CA GLU A 58 -8.77 33.25 35.97
C GLU A 58 -8.53 34.69 35.52
N LYS A 59 -9.26 35.14 34.49
CA LYS A 59 -9.13 36.51 33.98
C LYS A 59 -9.57 37.56 34.98
N LEU A 60 -10.53 37.26 35.85
CA LEU A 60 -10.97 38.13 36.95
C LEU A 60 -9.83 38.51 37.91
N LYS A 61 -8.79 37.66 38.05
CA LYS A 61 -7.63 37.93 38.92
C LYS A 61 -6.77 39.09 38.41
N LEU A 62 -6.91 39.47 37.12
CA LEU A 62 -6.13 40.54 36.49
C LEU A 62 -6.72 41.93 36.74
N PHE A 63 -7.95 42.01 37.25
CA PHE A 63 -8.65 43.28 37.47
C PHE A 63 -8.60 43.72 38.93
N SER A 64 -8.60 45.03 39.12
CA SER A 64 -8.58 45.71 40.42
C SER A 64 -9.96 46.26 40.79
N ASN A 65 -10.10 46.76 42.02
CA ASN A 65 -11.32 47.45 42.44
C ASN A 65 -11.54 48.81 41.74
N LEU A 66 -10.51 49.36 41.10
CA LEU A 66 -10.55 50.63 40.38
C LEU A 66 -11.01 50.47 38.93
N ASP A 67 -10.95 49.25 38.38
CA ASP A 67 -11.35 49.01 36.98
C ASP A 67 -12.86 49.22 36.78
N ASP A 68 -13.19 49.81 35.64
CA ASP A 68 -14.56 50.10 35.23
C ASP A 68 -15.33 48.83 34.83
N LYS A 69 -16.64 48.83 35.10
CA LYS A 69 -17.54 47.73 34.80
C LYS A 69 -17.52 47.33 33.34
N ASP A 70 -17.61 48.28 32.42
CA ASP A 70 -17.78 48.00 31.00
C ASP A 70 -16.47 47.50 30.39
N LYS A 71 -15.33 48.03 30.87
CA LYS A 71 -14.00 47.48 30.56
C LYS A 71 -13.85 46.04 31.02
N ILE A 72 -14.22 45.73 32.27
CA ILE A 72 -14.14 44.35 32.81
C ILE A 72 -15.07 43.43 32.01
N LYS A 73 -16.33 43.83 31.79
CA LYS A 73 -17.32 43.01 31.09
C LYS A 73 -16.90 42.72 29.65
N THR A 74 -16.46 43.73 28.91
CA THR A 74 -16.02 43.60 27.52
C THR A 74 -14.81 42.68 27.44
N THR A 75 -13.78 42.92 28.26
CA THR A 75 -12.55 42.08 28.26
C THR A 75 -12.84 40.62 28.64
N LEU A 76 -13.76 40.38 29.60
CA LEU A 76 -14.14 39.00 29.96
C LEU A 76 -14.90 38.32 28.82
N LEU A 77 -15.86 38.98 28.19
CA LEU A 77 -16.61 38.42 27.06
C LEU A 77 -15.74 38.22 25.82
N ASP A 78 -14.83 39.15 25.52
CA ASP A 78 -13.85 39.02 24.43
C ASP A 78 -12.86 37.90 24.73
N SER A 79 -12.46 37.72 26.00
CA SER A 79 -11.60 36.60 26.37
C SER A 79 -12.27 35.25 26.13
N LEU A 80 -13.60 35.14 26.27
CA LEU A 80 -14.35 33.92 25.95
C LEU A 80 -14.37 33.63 24.45
N LYS A 81 -14.45 34.68 23.61
CA LYS A 81 -14.41 34.58 22.15
C LYS A 81 -13.01 34.26 21.63
N ASN A 82 -11.97 34.92 22.17
CA ASN A 82 -10.59 34.76 21.70
C ASN A 82 -9.94 33.47 22.23
N SER A 83 -10.30 33.02 23.43
CA SER A 83 -9.91 31.69 23.94
C SER A 83 -10.70 30.54 23.31
N ALA A 84 -11.63 30.85 22.40
CA ALA A 84 -12.29 29.87 21.57
C ALA A 84 -11.53 29.58 20.26
N ILE A 85 -10.36 30.18 20.04
CA ILE A 85 -9.52 29.88 18.89
C ILE A 85 -8.28 29.14 19.37
N ILE A 86 -8.09 27.92 18.88
CA ILE A 86 -6.87 27.13 19.13
C ILE A 86 -6.09 27.05 17.83
N GLU A 87 -4.84 27.49 17.87
CA GLU A 87 -3.88 27.23 16.79
C GLU A 87 -3.45 25.76 16.83
N GLY A 88 -3.47 25.13 15.67
CA GLY A 88 -3.02 23.77 15.46
C GLY A 88 -2.30 23.61 14.13
N SER A 89 -1.93 22.38 13.80
CA SER A 89 -1.34 22.02 12.52
C SER A 89 -1.99 20.72 12.04
N VAL A 90 -2.47 20.71 10.80
CA VAL A 90 -3.13 19.55 10.18
C VAL A 90 -2.29 18.99 9.06
N PHE A 91 -2.39 17.68 8.86
CA PHE A 91 -1.80 16.99 7.73
C PHE A 91 -2.59 17.24 6.45
N ILE A 92 -1.88 17.65 5.39
CA ILE A 92 -2.51 17.99 4.10
C ILE A 92 -1.92 17.21 2.92
N GLY A 93 -0.90 16.37 3.14
CA GLY A 93 -0.33 15.54 2.08
C GLY A 93 -1.36 14.60 1.42
N GLY A 94 -2.46 14.31 2.11
CA GLY A 94 -3.58 13.56 1.56
C GLY A 94 -4.40 14.31 0.50
N GLU A 95 -4.43 15.64 0.52
CA GLU A 95 -5.33 16.44 -0.35
C GLU A 95 -5.06 16.23 -1.83
N LEU A 96 -3.80 16.05 -2.23
CA LEU A 96 -3.44 15.75 -3.63
C LEU A 96 -4.05 14.44 -4.11
N ILE A 97 -4.00 13.41 -3.26
CA ILE A 97 -4.55 12.09 -3.55
C ILE A 97 -6.08 12.18 -3.67
N GLU A 98 -6.71 12.90 -2.73
CA GLU A 98 -8.15 13.02 -2.67
C GLU A 98 -8.71 13.83 -3.84
N LYS A 99 -8.04 14.91 -4.23
CA LYS A 99 -8.39 15.67 -5.44
C LYS A 99 -8.23 14.84 -6.70
N LEU A 100 -7.23 13.96 -6.78
CA LEU A 100 -7.11 13.04 -7.91
C LEU A 100 -8.27 12.03 -7.93
N ILE A 101 -8.64 11.47 -6.77
CA ILE A 101 -9.79 10.56 -6.64
C ILE A 101 -11.09 11.26 -7.09
N GLU A 102 -11.26 12.53 -6.70
CA GLU A 102 -12.41 13.37 -7.08
C GLU A 102 -12.41 13.73 -8.56
N LYS A 103 -11.26 14.13 -9.13
CA LYS A 103 -11.09 14.43 -10.57
C LYS A 103 -11.59 13.29 -11.44
N HIS A 104 -11.31 12.05 -11.05
CA HIS A 104 -11.70 10.84 -11.80
C HIS A 104 -12.99 10.19 -11.30
N ASN A 105 -13.72 10.80 -10.36
CA ASN A 105 -14.99 10.30 -9.84
C ASN A 105 -14.95 8.83 -9.37
N ILE A 106 -13.84 8.38 -8.79
CA ILE A 106 -13.66 6.94 -8.47
C ILE A 106 -14.73 6.47 -7.48
N PHE A 107 -15.06 7.29 -6.48
CA PHE A 107 -16.08 6.98 -5.47
C PHE A 107 -17.50 6.93 -6.05
N GLU A 108 -17.84 7.76 -7.04
CA GLU A 108 -19.20 7.88 -7.57
C GLU A 108 -19.69 6.61 -8.27
N SER A 109 -18.80 5.63 -8.47
CA SER A 109 -19.15 4.29 -8.94
C SER A 109 -19.76 3.38 -7.89
N LEU A 110 -19.73 3.78 -6.62
CA LEU A 110 -20.37 3.06 -5.51
C LEU A 110 -21.89 3.29 -5.50
N PRO A 111 -22.70 2.29 -5.12
CA PRO A 111 -24.14 2.46 -4.99
C PRO A 111 -24.47 3.50 -3.92
N LYS A 112 -25.60 4.18 -4.10
CA LYS A 112 -26.09 5.16 -3.11
C LYS A 112 -26.28 4.47 -1.77
N SER A 113 -25.41 4.81 -0.82
CA SER A 113 -25.51 4.32 0.54
C SER A 113 -26.41 5.23 1.36
N ARG A 114 -27.23 4.60 2.23
CA ARG A 114 -27.97 5.28 3.31
C ARG A 114 -27.04 5.85 4.38
N HIS A 115 -25.76 5.46 4.38
CA HIS A 115 -24.76 5.99 5.29
C HIS A 115 -24.16 7.31 4.75
N LYS A 116 -24.22 8.35 5.58
CA LYS A 116 -23.64 9.66 5.27
C LYS A 116 -22.11 9.59 5.23
N ASN A 117 -21.49 10.51 4.48
CA ASN A 117 -20.04 10.78 4.46
C ASN A 117 -19.14 9.62 3.95
N MET A 118 -19.70 8.61 3.28
CA MET A 118 -18.92 7.49 2.74
C MET A 118 -17.81 7.93 1.78
N ARG A 119 -18.08 8.95 0.95
CA ARG A 119 -17.09 9.53 0.02
C ARG A 119 -15.88 10.09 0.75
N GLN A 120 -16.12 10.87 1.80
CA GLN A 120 -15.08 11.48 2.62
C GLN A 120 -14.25 10.42 3.32
N ILE A 121 -14.90 9.39 3.90
CA ILE A 121 -14.20 8.29 4.55
C ILE A 121 -13.34 7.51 3.54
N PHE A 122 -13.86 7.23 2.33
CA PHE A 122 -13.12 6.52 1.28
C PHE A 122 -11.87 7.30 0.85
N ASN A 123 -12.04 8.57 0.49
CA ASN A 123 -10.95 9.45 0.08
C ASN A 123 -9.87 9.50 1.17
N TYR A 124 -10.29 9.68 2.42
CA TYR A 124 -9.39 9.69 3.58
C TYR A 124 -8.69 8.35 3.82
N LEU A 125 -9.39 7.21 3.71
CA LEU A 125 -8.75 5.92 3.92
C LEU A 125 -7.71 5.62 2.84
N ILE A 126 -7.97 5.98 1.59
CA ILE A 126 -7.01 5.83 0.49
C ILE A 126 -5.82 6.77 0.67
N SER A 127 -6.07 8.04 1.01
CA SER A 127 -5.00 9.03 1.23
C SER A 127 -4.13 8.64 2.42
N LYS A 128 -4.74 8.30 3.56
CA LYS A 128 -4.05 7.78 4.74
C LYS A 128 -3.29 6.49 4.45
N ARG A 129 -3.83 5.57 3.64
CA ARG A 129 -3.14 4.33 3.28
C ARG A 129 -1.84 4.59 2.51
N ILE A 130 -1.75 5.67 1.74
CA ILE A 130 -0.54 6.07 1.04
C ILE A 130 0.41 6.86 1.96
N THR A 131 -0.12 7.74 2.81
CA THR A 131 0.70 8.67 3.59
C THR A 131 1.07 8.19 4.99
N ASP A 132 0.17 7.56 5.73
CA ASP A 132 0.39 7.08 7.11
C ASP A 132 -0.46 5.82 7.36
N PRO A 133 -0.09 4.67 6.76
CA PRO A 133 -0.91 3.49 6.78
C PRO A 133 -1.03 2.90 8.19
N GLY A 134 -2.26 2.57 8.58
CA GLY A 134 -2.58 1.97 9.88
C GLY A 134 -3.77 1.03 9.81
N SER A 135 -4.26 0.59 10.97
CA SER A 135 -5.53 -0.14 11.05
C SER A 135 -6.72 0.79 10.78
N ILE A 136 -7.91 0.22 10.52
CA ILE A 136 -9.15 1.01 10.35
C ILE A 136 -9.49 1.80 11.62
N ILE A 137 -9.24 1.22 12.79
CA ILE A 137 -9.43 1.92 14.07
C ILE A 137 -8.42 3.06 14.23
N ASN A 138 -7.16 2.85 13.87
CA ASN A 138 -6.15 3.91 13.91
C ASN A 138 -6.50 5.07 12.96
N ALA A 139 -7.07 4.76 11.79
CA ALA A 139 -7.59 5.78 10.88
C ALA A 139 -8.75 6.58 11.51
N PHE A 140 -9.68 5.91 12.19
CA PHE A 140 -10.74 6.59 12.91
C PHE A 140 -10.21 7.51 14.03
N ASP A 141 -9.26 7.01 14.84
CA ASP A 141 -8.71 7.75 15.99
C ASP A 141 -7.90 8.98 15.55
N LYS A 142 -7.23 8.91 14.40
CA LYS A 142 -6.39 9.99 13.85
C LYS A 142 -7.09 10.88 12.82
N LYS A 143 -8.40 10.75 12.59
CA LYS A 143 -9.11 11.49 11.53
C LYS A 143 -9.02 13.02 11.71
N ASP A 144 -8.95 13.48 12.95
CA ASP A 144 -8.94 14.92 13.28
C ASP A 144 -7.55 15.57 13.10
N ASP A 145 -6.50 14.77 12.85
CA ASP A 145 -5.15 15.26 12.53
C ASP A 145 -5.03 15.74 11.06
N TYR A 146 -6.05 15.51 10.23
CA TYR A 146 -6.03 15.74 8.78
C TYR A 146 -6.95 16.92 8.42
N SER A 147 -6.68 17.58 7.29
CA SER A 147 -7.50 18.71 6.84
C SER A 147 -8.94 18.34 6.48
N ASN A 148 -9.25 17.05 6.33
CA ASN A 148 -10.61 16.58 6.13
C ASN A 148 -11.34 16.36 7.44
N GLN A 149 -12.35 17.19 7.69
CA GLN A 149 -13.19 17.05 8.88
C GLN A 149 -14.20 15.91 8.70
N ILE A 150 -13.88 14.73 9.23
CA ILE A 150 -14.75 13.55 9.18
C ILE A 150 -15.52 13.42 10.50
N ASN A 151 -16.68 14.06 10.59
CA ASN A 151 -17.56 13.91 11.75
C ASN A 151 -18.49 12.70 11.58
N THR A 152 -17.97 11.50 11.86
CA THR A 152 -18.73 10.24 11.79
C THR A 152 -18.35 9.27 12.90
N SER A 153 -19.15 8.23 13.09
CA SER A 153 -18.87 7.16 14.05
C SER A 153 -17.82 6.17 13.52
N LYS A 154 -17.13 5.48 14.43
CA LYS A 154 -16.27 4.33 14.12
C LYS A 154 -16.95 3.31 13.20
N ASN A 155 -18.23 3.01 13.45
CA ASN A 155 -18.97 2.02 12.66
C ASN A 155 -19.12 2.43 11.19
N SER A 156 -19.08 3.73 10.88
CA SER A 156 -19.12 4.21 9.49
C SER A 156 -17.86 3.80 8.70
N PHE A 157 -16.70 3.75 9.35
CA PHE A 157 -15.46 3.30 8.72
C PHE A 157 -15.50 1.81 8.36
N TYR A 158 -16.08 0.97 9.23
CA TYR A 158 -16.25 -0.45 8.95
C TYR A 158 -17.34 -0.72 7.90
N ARG A 159 -18.43 0.05 7.92
CA ARG A 159 -19.48 -0.03 6.88
C ARG A 159 -18.98 0.33 5.49
N LEU A 160 -17.97 1.17 5.39
CA LEU A 160 -17.31 1.43 4.11
C LEU A 160 -16.66 0.15 3.56
N LEU A 161 -16.14 -0.73 4.41
CA LEU A 161 -15.56 -2.00 3.95
C LEU A 161 -16.61 -2.88 3.28
N ASP A 162 -17.82 -2.96 3.84
CA ASP A 162 -18.95 -3.68 3.24
C ASP A 162 -19.27 -3.11 1.84
N LEU A 163 -19.38 -1.77 1.76
CA LEU A 163 -19.65 -1.07 0.50
C LEU A 163 -18.54 -1.32 -0.55
N VAL A 164 -17.28 -1.27 -0.13
CA VAL A 164 -16.12 -1.53 -1.01
C VAL A 164 -16.11 -2.97 -1.49
N TYR A 165 -16.45 -3.93 -0.64
CA TYR A 165 -16.56 -5.34 -1.00
C TYR A 165 -17.67 -5.59 -2.02
N GLU A 166 -18.87 -5.06 -1.78
CA GLU A 166 -20.03 -5.22 -2.68
C GLU A 166 -19.79 -4.58 -4.05
N SER A 167 -18.95 -3.55 -4.11
CA SER A 167 -18.77 -2.70 -5.29
C SER A 167 -17.40 -2.84 -5.96
N GLN A 168 -16.65 -3.91 -5.65
CA GLN A 168 -15.30 -4.13 -6.19
C GLN A 168 -15.23 -4.00 -7.70
N ASN A 169 -16.19 -4.60 -8.42
CA ASN A 169 -16.23 -4.56 -9.87
C ASN A 169 -16.40 -3.14 -10.44
N GLN A 170 -17.26 -2.31 -9.83
CA GLN A 170 -17.51 -0.94 -10.28
C GLN A 170 -16.31 -0.03 -9.99
N LEU A 171 -15.71 -0.19 -8.80
CA LEU A 171 -14.48 0.51 -8.44
C LEU A 171 -13.33 0.14 -9.37
N LEU A 172 -13.22 -1.14 -9.74
CA LEU A 172 -12.19 -1.61 -10.67
C LEU A 172 -12.36 -0.99 -12.06
N ASP A 173 -13.59 -0.81 -12.54
CA ASP A 173 -13.86 -0.11 -13.80
C ASP A 173 -13.45 1.36 -13.72
N SER A 174 -13.79 2.04 -12.62
CA SER A 174 -13.40 3.44 -12.38
C SER A 174 -11.89 3.64 -12.31
N LEU A 175 -11.18 2.74 -11.61
CA LEU A 175 -9.72 2.75 -11.57
C LEU A 175 -9.13 2.55 -12.97
N ASN A 176 -9.65 1.58 -13.73
CA ASN A 176 -9.15 1.33 -15.08
C ASN A 176 -9.41 2.52 -16.01
N LYS A 177 -10.58 3.16 -15.91
CA LYS A 177 -10.88 4.41 -16.63
C LYS A 177 -9.91 5.54 -16.26
N MET A 178 -9.65 5.74 -14.97
CA MET A 178 -8.65 6.71 -14.49
C MET A 178 -7.28 6.42 -15.13
N VAL A 179 -6.79 5.19 -15.00
CA VAL A 179 -5.46 4.84 -15.51
C VAL A 179 -5.40 4.99 -17.03
N ILE A 180 -6.41 4.55 -17.77
CA ILE A 180 -6.46 4.74 -19.24
C ILE A 180 -6.48 6.23 -19.60
N SER A 181 -7.22 7.06 -18.88
CA SER A 181 -7.25 8.51 -19.14
C SER A 181 -5.87 9.16 -18.94
N GLU A 182 -5.08 8.67 -17.99
CA GLU A 182 -3.74 9.20 -17.68
C GLU A 182 -2.63 8.56 -18.56
N LEU A 183 -2.82 7.35 -19.06
CA LEU A 183 -1.85 6.64 -19.91
C LEU A 183 -2.13 6.80 -21.42
N GLY A 184 -3.36 7.13 -21.80
CA GLY A 184 -3.88 7.13 -23.16
C GLY A 184 -4.38 5.75 -23.61
N LYS A 185 -3.55 4.70 -23.48
CA LYS A 185 -3.94 3.31 -23.81
C LYS A 185 -3.25 2.28 -22.93
N ARG A 186 -3.87 1.10 -22.81
CA ARG A 186 -3.32 -0.10 -22.18
C ARG A 186 -3.30 -1.22 -23.20
N ASP A 187 -2.15 -1.88 -23.35
CA ASP A 187 -2.01 -3.03 -24.23
C ASP A 187 -2.61 -4.28 -23.57
N ASN A 188 -2.96 -5.30 -24.35
CA ASN A 188 -3.46 -6.59 -23.82
C ASN A 188 -2.34 -7.50 -23.28
N GLU A 189 -1.22 -6.89 -22.87
CA GLU A 189 -0.08 -7.56 -22.30
C GLU A 189 0.00 -7.24 -20.80
N PHE A 190 0.22 -8.28 -19.99
CA PHE A 190 0.37 -8.09 -18.55
C PHE A 190 1.34 -9.06 -17.89
N TYR A 191 1.88 -8.58 -16.77
CA TYR A 191 2.73 -9.34 -15.88
C TYR A 191 1.89 -9.94 -14.76
N PHE A 192 2.10 -11.21 -14.48
CA PHE A 192 1.40 -11.97 -13.45
C PHE A 192 2.37 -12.51 -12.41
N ASP A 193 2.01 -12.35 -11.14
CA ASP A 193 2.65 -13.01 -10.00
C ASP A 193 1.66 -13.13 -8.83
N SER A 194 1.90 -14.10 -7.96
CA SER A 194 1.17 -14.31 -6.71
C SER A 194 2.07 -13.99 -5.52
N SER A 195 1.49 -13.64 -4.37
CA SER A 195 2.22 -13.52 -3.12
C SER A 195 1.34 -13.94 -1.95
N THR A 196 1.95 -14.12 -0.78
CA THR A 196 1.24 -14.44 0.46
C THR A 196 1.16 -13.22 1.36
N VAL A 197 0.04 -13.09 2.08
CA VAL A 197 -0.11 -12.17 3.21
C VAL A 197 -0.49 -13.00 4.42
N TYR A 198 0.40 -13.03 5.41
CA TYR A 198 0.18 -13.74 6.67
C TYR A 198 -0.59 -12.86 7.67
N PHE A 199 -1.22 -13.53 8.63
CA PHE A 199 -1.97 -12.95 9.73
C PHE A 199 -1.34 -13.39 11.05
N GLU A 200 -1.38 -12.51 12.04
CA GLU A 200 -0.94 -12.83 13.41
C GLU A 200 -2.14 -13.39 14.20
N THR A 201 -2.69 -14.49 13.68
CA THR A 201 -3.81 -15.25 14.28
C THR A 201 -3.64 -16.73 13.96
N PHE A 202 -4.29 -17.56 14.77
CA PHE A 202 -4.35 -19.02 14.60
C PHE A 202 -5.79 -19.52 14.36
N GLU A 203 -6.72 -18.60 14.09
CA GLU A 203 -8.12 -18.90 13.78
C GLU A 203 -8.30 -19.26 12.30
N ARG A 204 -8.23 -20.57 12.03
CA ARG A 204 -8.31 -21.19 10.70
C ARG A 204 -9.73 -21.23 10.11
N ASN A 205 -10.29 -20.07 9.83
CA ASN A 205 -11.62 -19.92 9.25
C ASN A 205 -11.58 -19.11 7.95
N GLY A 206 -12.46 -19.48 7.00
CA GLY A 206 -12.68 -18.71 5.77
C GLY A 206 -11.51 -18.77 4.78
N LEU A 207 -11.05 -17.60 4.33
CA LEU A 207 -9.91 -17.47 3.40
C LEU A 207 -8.56 -17.78 4.07
N ARG A 208 -8.48 -17.62 5.40
CA ARG A 208 -7.26 -17.67 6.19
C ARG A 208 -6.91 -19.11 6.55
N ILE A 209 -5.99 -19.69 5.79
CA ILE A 209 -5.57 -21.08 5.97
C ILE A 209 -4.03 -21.13 5.85
N PRO A 210 -3.32 -21.83 6.75
CA PRO A 210 -1.88 -22.01 6.62
C PRO A 210 -1.52 -22.69 5.30
N GLY A 211 -0.42 -22.28 4.71
CA GLY A 211 0.04 -22.81 3.43
C GLY A 211 1.52 -22.54 3.19
N TYR A 212 1.94 -22.69 1.93
CA TYR A 212 3.29 -22.31 1.55
C TYR A 212 3.44 -20.79 1.66
N SER A 213 4.25 -20.32 2.62
CA SER A 213 4.46 -18.90 2.86
C SER A 213 5.67 -18.37 2.10
N LYS A 214 5.49 -17.33 1.27
CA LYS A 214 6.60 -16.61 0.63
C LYS A 214 7.38 -15.73 1.63
N ASP A 215 6.81 -15.47 2.81
CA ASP A 215 7.45 -14.73 3.92
C ASP A 215 8.11 -15.67 4.96
N ALA A 216 8.19 -16.98 4.66
CA ALA A 216 8.71 -18.03 5.57
C ALA A 216 7.93 -18.20 6.90
N LYS A 217 6.66 -17.77 6.92
CA LYS A 217 5.74 -17.90 8.07
C LYS A 217 4.81 -19.11 7.89
N PHE A 218 5.38 -20.31 7.90
CA PHE A 218 4.67 -21.55 7.54
C PHE A 218 3.59 -22.00 8.55
N LYS A 219 3.60 -21.46 9.78
CA LYS A 219 2.63 -21.80 10.82
C LYS A 219 1.48 -20.81 10.92
N GLU A 220 1.60 -19.67 10.24
CA GLU A 220 0.67 -18.56 10.37
C GLU A 220 -0.42 -18.70 9.32
N ASP A 221 -1.64 -18.30 9.71
CA ASP A 221 -2.72 -18.20 8.76
C ASP A 221 -2.37 -17.18 7.69
N GLN A 222 -2.74 -17.46 6.44
CA GLN A 222 -2.42 -16.58 5.32
C GLN A 222 -3.55 -16.55 4.30
N ILE A 223 -3.46 -15.57 3.41
CA ILE A 223 -4.16 -15.55 2.12
C ILE A 223 -3.14 -15.49 0.99
N VAL A 224 -3.54 -15.94 -0.19
CA VAL A 224 -2.75 -15.78 -1.41
C VAL A 224 -3.37 -14.64 -2.23
N ILE A 225 -2.56 -13.68 -2.66
CA ILE A 225 -2.98 -12.54 -3.48
C ILE A 225 -2.30 -12.68 -4.83
N ALA A 226 -3.06 -12.69 -5.92
CA ALA A 226 -2.55 -12.56 -7.27
C ALA A 226 -2.80 -11.15 -7.80
N LEU A 227 -1.85 -10.64 -8.57
CA LEU A 227 -1.90 -9.30 -9.14
C LEU A 227 -1.53 -9.34 -10.62
N ALA A 228 -2.09 -8.41 -11.40
CA ALA A 228 -1.60 -8.11 -12.74
C ALA A 228 -1.32 -6.62 -12.90
N CYS A 229 -0.21 -6.32 -13.58
CA CYS A 229 0.15 -4.96 -13.99
C CYS A 229 0.51 -4.90 -15.47
N ASP A 230 0.38 -3.71 -16.06
CA ASP A 230 0.85 -3.44 -17.42
C ASP A 230 2.38 -3.28 -17.50
N LYS A 231 2.88 -3.02 -18.70
CA LYS A 231 4.31 -2.73 -18.98
C LYS A 231 4.87 -1.50 -18.28
N ASN A 232 4.02 -0.57 -17.84
CA ASN A 232 4.42 0.59 -17.05
C ASN A 232 4.46 0.26 -15.55
N GLY A 233 4.15 -0.99 -15.17
CA GLY A 233 4.12 -1.44 -13.79
C GLY A 233 2.87 -1.00 -13.02
N ILE A 234 1.84 -0.47 -13.69
CA ILE A 234 0.60 -0.03 -13.02
C ILE A 234 -0.35 -1.21 -12.90
N PRO A 235 -0.71 -1.61 -11.66
CA PRO A 235 -1.67 -2.69 -11.44
C PRO A 235 -3.04 -2.38 -12.04
N PHE A 236 -3.76 -3.41 -12.47
CA PHE A 236 -5.13 -3.24 -12.96
C PHE A 236 -6.10 -4.32 -12.51
N HIS A 237 -5.61 -5.45 -12.02
CA HIS A 237 -6.45 -6.53 -11.50
C HIS A 237 -5.80 -7.18 -10.27
N ILE A 238 -6.64 -7.59 -9.32
CA ILE A 238 -6.25 -8.27 -8.09
C ILE A 238 -7.26 -9.36 -7.77
N LYS A 239 -6.77 -10.49 -7.24
CA LYS A 239 -7.63 -11.59 -6.77
C LYS A 239 -7.05 -12.18 -5.49
N VAL A 240 -7.93 -12.49 -4.56
CA VAL A 240 -7.57 -13.16 -3.30
C VAL A 240 -8.04 -14.61 -3.35
N PHE A 241 -7.16 -15.51 -2.95
CA PHE A 241 -7.38 -16.94 -2.83
C PHE A 241 -7.15 -17.38 -1.39
N LYS A 242 -7.65 -18.58 -1.06
CA LYS A 242 -7.38 -19.24 0.22
C LYS A 242 -5.88 -19.44 0.42
N GLY A 243 -5.41 -19.31 1.65
CA GLY A 243 -3.97 -19.33 1.97
C GLY A 243 -3.20 -20.62 1.62
N ASN A 244 -3.91 -21.74 1.47
CA ASN A 244 -3.33 -23.02 1.05
C ASN A 244 -3.34 -23.24 -0.47
N THR A 245 -3.79 -22.26 -1.25
CA THR A 245 -3.80 -22.33 -2.72
C THR A 245 -2.37 -22.38 -3.23
N ALA A 246 -2.04 -23.39 -4.05
CA ALA A 246 -0.70 -23.48 -4.64
C ALA A 246 -0.50 -22.34 -5.65
N ASP A 247 0.68 -21.71 -5.65
CA ASP A 247 1.01 -20.62 -6.58
C ASP A 247 0.64 -20.96 -8.03
N SER A 248 1.04 -22.16 -8.50
CA SER A 248 0.77 -22.60 -9.88
C SER A 248 -0.72 -22.72 -10.22
N SER A 249 -1.59 -22.94 -9.24
CA SER A 249 -3.04 -23.06 -9.44
C SER A 249 -3.77 -21.72 -9.48
N THR A 250 -3.07 -20.60 -9.22
CA THR A 250 -3.68 -19.26 -9.25
C THR A 250 -3.84 -18.69 -10.65
N LEU A 251 -3.01 -19.10 -11.61
CA LEU A 251 -2.98 -18.52 -12.96
C LEU A 251 -4.32 -18.69 -13.70
N ILE A 252 -4.81 -19.92 -13.84
CA ILE A 252 -6.00 -20.20 -14.66
C ILE A 252 -7.24 -19.44 -14.14
N PRO A 253 -7.61 -19.52 -12.84
CA PRO A 253 -8.76 -18.78 -12.33
C PRO A 253 -8.59 -17.26 -12.37
N PHE A 254 -7.35 -16.76 -12.42
CA PHE A 254 -7.06 -15.34 -12.51
C PHE A 254 -7.17 -14.83 -13.94
N VAL A 255 -6.61 -15.54 -14.91
CA VAL A 255 -6.71 -15.20 -16.35
C VAL A 255 -8.16 -15.24 -16.81
N LEU A 256 -8.95 -16.23 -16.38
CA LEU A 256 -10.39 -16.30 -16.67
C LEU A 256 -11.17 -15.11 -16.07
N ASP A 257 -10.73 -14.60 -14.92
CA ASP A 257 -11.34 -13.43 -14.29
C ASP A 257 -11.06 -12.16 -15.12
N ILE A 258 -9.83 -12.00 -15.59
CA ILE A 258 -9.43 -10.92 -16.50
C ILE A 258 -10.20 -11.01 -17.82
N GLU A 259 -10.28 -12.20 -18.44
CA GLU A 259 -11.04 -12.44 -19.68
C GLU A 259 -12.48 -11.96 -19.52
N SER A 260 -13.15 -12.40 -18.45
CA SER A 260 -14.54 -12.05 -18.14
C SER A 260 -14.71 -10.56 -17.83
N LYS A 261 -13.85 -10.00 -16.97
CA LYS A 261 -13.99 -8.63 -16.46
C LYS A 261 -13.72 -7.57 -17.52
N TYR A 262 -12.70 -7.79 -18.36
CA TYR A 262 -12.26 -6.78 -19.34
C TYR A 262 -12.64 -7.10 -20.78
N ASN A 263 -13.27 -8.26 -21.03
CA ASN A 263 -13.63 -8.73 -22.37
C ASN A 263 -12.44 -8.73 -23.34
N ILE A 264 -11.25 -9.11 -22.85
CA ILE A 264 -10.03 -9.21 -23.64
C ILE A 264 -9.91 -10.64 -24.15
N LYS A 265 -9.85 -10.82 -25.48
CA LYS A 265 -9.73 -12.14 -26.11
C LYS A 265 -8.32 -12.51 -26.56
N ASN A 266 -7.45 -11.52 -26.77
CA ASN A 266 -6.08 -11.75 -27.23
C ASN A 266 -5.13 -11.15 -26.21
N MET A 267 -4.58 -12.00 -25.33
CA MET A 267 -3.70 -11.58 -24.23
C MET A 267 -2.27 -12.09 -24.43
N THR A 268 -1.31 -11.32 -23.93
CA THR A 268 0.07 -11.78 -23.70
C THR A 268 0.35 -11.80 -22.21
N ILE A 269 0.65 -12.99 -21.67
CA ILE A 269 0.89 -13.20 -20.24
C ILE A 269 2.36 -13.43 -19.96
N ILE A 270 2.98 -12.55 -19.17
CA ILE A 270 4.34 -12.72 -18.69
C ILE A 270 4.31 -13.20 -17.25
N ALA A 271 4.90 -14.36 -16.96
CA ALA A 271 4.85 -14.95 -15.63
C ALA A 271 6.13 -15.70 -15.23
N ASP A 272 6.27 -15.92 -13.93
CA ASP A 272 7.44 -16.57 -13.37
C ASP A 272 7.44 -18.09 -13.62
N ARG A 273 8.58 -18.73 -13.34
CA ARG A 273 8.76 -20.19 -13.44
C ARG A 273 7.84 -21.02 -12.54
N GLY A 274 7.17 -20.42 -11.55
CA GLY A 274 6.12 -21.08 -10.78
C GLY A 274 4.89 -21.38 -11.64
N MET A 275 4.65 -20.57 -12.67
CA MET A 275 3.53 -20.73 -13.59
C MET A 275 3.80 -21.69 -14.76
N SER A 276 5.05 -22.11 -14.95
CA SER A 276 5.49 -23.05 -16.00
C SER A 276 5.04 -24.51 -15.78
N THR A 277 3.78 -24.73 -15.41
CA THR A 277 3.20 -26.08 -15.29
C THR A 277 2.55 -26.53 -16.59
N ALA A 278 2.54 -27.84 -16.84
CA ALA A 278 1.90 -28.39 -18.05
C ALA A 278 0.40 -28.05 -18.14
N ALA A 279 -0.30 -27.90 -17.00
CA ALA A 279 -1.70 -27.50 -16.97
C ALA A 279 -1.87 -26.04 -17.44
N ASN A 280 -1.06 -25.13 -16.90
CA ASN A 280 -1.10 -23.71 -17.27
C ASN A 280 -0.74 -23.49 -18.74
N ILE A 281 0.35 -24.11 -19.22
CA ILE A 281 0.74 -23.97 -20.64
C ILE A 281 -0.36 -24.47 -21.57
N ARG A 282 -0.96 -25.63 -21.29
CA ARG A 282 -2.06 -26.15 -22.11
C ARG A 282 -3.29 -25.26 -22.08
N PHE A 283 -3.60 -24.67 -20.93
CA PHE A 283 -4.71 -23.73 -20.82
C PHE A 283 -4.47 -22.50 -21.72
N LEU A 284 -3.29 -21.90 -21.62
CA LEU A 284 -2.92 -20.74 -22.45
C LEU A 284 -2.95 -21.08 -23.94
N GLU A 285 -2.37 -22.22 -24.33
CA GLU A 285 -2.40 -22.73 -25.71
C GLU A 285 -3.83 -23.01 -26.20
N SER A 286 -4.69 -23.62 -25.38
CA SER A 286 -6.09 -23.91 -25.75
C SER A 286 -6.96 -22.66 -25.93
N LYS A 287 -6.52 -21.55 -25.35
CA LYS A 287 -7.14 -20.23 -25.45
C LYS A 287 -6.49 -19.35 -26.51
N GLU A 288 -5.46 -19.85 -27.19
CA GLU A 288 -4.66 -19.10 -28.16
C GLU A 288 -4.02 -17.83 -27.54
N TYR A 289 -3.78 -17.84 -26.23
CA TYR A 289 -3.13 -16.73 -25.54
C TYR A 289 -1.61 -16.81 -25.71
N ASN A 290 -1.00 -15.65 -25.91
CA ASN A 290 0.44 -15.52 -25.95
C ASN A 290 1.01 -15.56 -24.53
N PHE A 291 2.20 -16.12 -24.37
CA PHE A 291 2.88 -16.13 -23.07
C PHE A 291 4.39 -16.01 -23.18
N ILE A 292 5.01 -15.44 -22.16
CA ILE A 292 6.46 -15.51 -21.93
C ILE A 292 6.66 -15.95 -20.47
N ILE A 293 7.07 -17.20 -20.27
CA ILE A 293 7.20 -17.79 -18.94
C ILE A 293 8.61 -18.34 -18.78
N SER A 294 9.27 -18.08 -17.65
CA SER A 294 10.57 -18.68 -17.41
C SER A 294 10.49 -20.18 -17.15
N TYR A 295 11.45 -20.93 -17.69
CA TYR A 295 11.48 -22.38 -17.63
C TYR A 295 12.57 -22.89 -16.66
N ARG A 296 12.26 -23.92 -15.89
CA ARG A 296 13.22 -24.56 -14.97
C ARG A 296 14.12 -25.55 -15.70
N ALA A 297 15.21 -25.05 -16.31
CA ALA A 297 16.19 -25.86 -17.04
C ALA A 297 16.62 -27.16 -16.30
N LYS A 298 16.83 -27.06 -14.97
CA LYS A 298 17.28 -28.17 -14.11
C LYS A 298 16.28 -29.33 -14.02
N ILE A 299 14.99 -29.09 -14.25
CA ILE A 299 13.92 -30.11 -14.22
C ILE A 299 13.59 -30.61 -15.64
N GLY A 300 14.16 -29.98 -16.68
CA GLY A 300 13.96 -30.38 -18.06
C GLY A 300 14.47 -31.78 -18.39
N SER A 301 14.05 -32.26 -19.57
CA SER A 301 14.48 -33.55 -20.11
C SER A 301 16.00 -33.61 -20.27
N GLN A 302 16.59 -34.81 -20.23
CA GLN A 302 18.03 -34.96 -20.46
C GLN A 302 18.44 -34.45 -21.85
N LYS A 303 17.59 -34.66 -22.87
CA LYS A 303 17.78 -34.10 -24.21
C LYS A 303 17.91 -32.57 -24.18
N PHE A 304 17.00 -31.90 -23.47
CA PHE A 304 17.04 -30.44 -23.33
C PHE A 304 18.27 -29.95 -22.56
N LYS A 305 18.65 -30.65 -21.48
CA LYS A 305 19.85 -30.30 -20.71
C LYS A 305 21.12 -30.42 -21.56
N ASN A 306 21.24 -31.49 -22.35
CA ASN A 306 22.36 -31.67 -23.26
C ASN A 306 22.37 -30.55 -24.33
N TYR A 307 21.22 -30.23 -24.92
CA TYR A 307 21.10 -29.12 -25.88
C TYR A 307 21.49 -27.75 -25.30
N LEU A 308 21.08 -27.48 -24.05
CA LEU A 308 21.40 -26.24 -23.34
C LEU A 308 22.89 -26.12 -23.04
N LEU A 309 23.54 -27.23 -22.64
CA LEU A 309 24.95 -27.24 -22.24
C LEU A 309 25.92 -27.37 -23.43
N ASP A 310 25.42 -27.79 -24.60
CA ASP A 310 26.19 -27.83 -25.83
C ASP A 310 26.55 -26.39 -26.28
N PRO A 311 27.85 -26.05 -26.39
CA PRO A 311 28.27 -24.71 -26.79
C PRO A 311 27.94 -24.35 -28.24
N SER A 312 27.58 -25.33 -29.07
CA SER A 312 27.18 -25.11 -30.47
C SER A 312 25.94 -24.20 -30.56
N ASP A 313 25.75 -23.50 -31.69
CA ASP A 313 24.58 -22.64 -32.00
C ASP A 313 24.31 -21.46 -31.05
N TYR A 314 25.19 -21.18 -30.09
CA TYR A 314 25.11 -19.93 -29.34
C TYR A 314 25.53 -18.76 -30.21
N VAL A 315 24.75 -17.69 -30.14
CA VAL A 315 25.08 -16.38 -30.71
C VAL A 315 25.62 -15.51 -29.59
N ASP A 316 26.90 -15.14 -29.68
CA ASP A 316 27.53 -14.19 -28.77
C ASP A 316 27.13 -12.75 -29.15
N LEU A 317 26.50 -12.04 -28.22
CA LEU A 317 26.20 -10.61 -28.39
C LEU A 317 27.32 -9.72 -27.88
N ASN A 318 27.96 -10.14 -26.80
CA ASN A 318 29.14 -9.52 -26.21
C ASN A 318 29.85 -10.56 -25.31
N PRO A 319 31.06 -10.27 -24.79
CA PRO A 319 31.81 -11.21 -23.96
C PRO A 319 31.08 -11.72 -22.71
N ASP A 320 30.05 -11.00 -22.25
CA ASP A 320 29.32 -11.28 -21.02
C ASP A 320 27.92 -11.85 -21.27
N PHE A 321 27.45 -11.94 -22.52
CA PHE A 321 26.10 -12.37 -22.86
C PHE A 321 26.02 -13.09 -24.20
N LYS A 322 25.41 -14.28 -24.18
CA LYS A 322 25.11 -15.09 -25.37
C LYS A 322 23.74 -15.73 -25.27
N TYR A 323 23.17 -16.12 -26.40
CA TYR A 323 21.87 -16.79 -26.42
C TYR A 323 21.81 -17.90 -27.47
N LYS A 324 20.90 -18.85 -27.26
CA LYS A 324 20.54 -19.93 -28.18
C LYS A 324 19.02 -20.09 -28.16
N LYS A 325 18.42 -20.55 -29.25
CA LYS A 325 16.97 -20.77 -29.33
C LYS A 325 16.66 -22.14 -29.90
N GLU A 326 15.55 -22.73 -29.49
CA GLU A 326 14.96 -23.91 -30.14
C GLU A 326 13.45 -23.70 -30.31
N GLU A 327 12.91 -24.25 -31.40
CA GLU A 327 11.48 -24.36 -31.62
C GLU A 327 11.09 -25.84 -31.57
N PHE A 328 9.94 -26.13 -30.96
CA PHE A 328 9.51 -27.50 -30.73
C PHE A 328 7.99 -27.56 -30.57
N TYR A 329 7.41 -28.69 -30.98
CA TYR A 329 5.98 -28.95 -30.76
C TYR A 329 5.67 -29.14 -29.29
N SER A 330 4.55 -28.55 -28.85
CA SER A 330 4.01 -28.82 -27.53
C SER A 330 3.51 -30.26 -27.44
N SER A 331 3.37 -30.78 -26.21
CA SER A 331 3.10 -32.20 -26.00
C SER A 331 2.23 -32.48 -24.77
N TYR A 332 1.32 -33.42 -24.92
CA TYR A 332 0.49 -33.95 -23.85
C TYR A 332 1.28 -34.88 -22.90
N LYS A 333 0.63 -35.29 -21.79
CA LYS A 333 1.12 -36.40 -20.97
C LYS A 333 1.19 -37.62 -21.91
N ASN A 334 2.31 -38.34 -21.89
CA ASN A 334 2.68 -39.43 -22.84
C ASN A 334 3.36 -38.98 -24.15
N LYS A 335 3.87 -37.74 -24.25
CA LYS A 335 4.63 -37.24 -25.42
C LYS A 335 3.85 -37.21 -26.75
N ARG A 336 2.52 -37.27 -26.72
CA ARG A 336 1.70 -37.00 -27.90
C ARG A 336 1.82 -35.51 -28.24
N TYR A 337 2.41 -35.21 -29.39
CA TYR A 337 2.59 -33.83 -29.84
C TYR A 337 1.25 -33.18 -30.23
N THR A 338 1.16 -31.88 -30.01
CA THR A 338 0.10 -31.00 -30.51
C THR A 338 0.59 -30.27 -31.76
N GLU A 339 -0.33 -29.60 -32.46
CA GLU A 339 0.00 -28.68 -33.55
C GLU A 339 0.64 -27.37 -33.05
N ASN A 340 0.46 -27.02 -31.77
CA ASN A 340 1.05 -25.83 -31.16
C ASN A 340 2.58 -25.91 -31.15
N ILE A 341 3.23 -24.85 -31.65
CA ILE A 341 4.68 -24.68 -31.62
C ILE A 341 5.04 -23.75 -30.46
N ARG A 342 6.04 -24.16 -29.69
CA ARG A 342 6.69 -23.34 -28.67
C ARG A 342 8.13 -23.08 -29.03
N ARG A 343 8.64 -21.99 -28.48
CA ARG A 343 10.01 -21.55 -28.59
C ARG A 343 10.62 -21.46 -27.20
N ARG A 344 11.83 -21.98 -27.06
CA ARG A 344 12.69 -21.72 -25.91
C ARG A 344 13.84 -20.82 -26.31
N ILE A 345 14.09 -19.85 -25.46
CA ILE A 345 15.23 -18.94 -25.55
C ILE A 345 16.09 -19.21 -24.33
N ILE A 346 17.33 -19.60 -24.59
CA ILE A 346 18.33 -19.89 -23.58
C ILE A 346 19.34 -18.74 -23.63
N THR A 347 19.49 -18.04 -22.51
CA THR A 347 20.49 -16.98 -22.38
C THR A 347 21.53 -17.39 -21.36
N TYR A 348 22.78 -17.08 -21.62
CA TYR A 348 23.84 -17.09 -20.63
C TYR A 348 24.28 -15.66 -20.34
N SER A 349 24.50 -15.32 -19.07
CA SER A 349 25.18 -14.07 -18.72
C SER A 349 26.19 -14.26 -17.59
N LYS A 350 27.34 -13.58 -17.70
CA LYS A 350 28.40 -13.60 -16.68
C LYS A 350 27.90 -13.05 -15.34
N LYS A 351 27.10 -11.99 -15.37
CA LYS A 351 26.47 -11.41 -14.16
C LYS A 351 25.60 -12.43 -13.43
N ARG A 352 24.79 -13.20 -14.16
CA ARG A 352 23.99 -14.29 -13.59
C ARG A 352 24.88 -15.42 -13.07
N ALA A 353 25.93 -15.79 -13.79
CA ALA A 353 26.85 -16.86 -13.36
C ALA A 353 27.49 -16.53 -12.00
N ILE A 354 27.95 -15.29 -11.82
CA ILE A 354 28.48 -14.81 -10.54
C ILE A 354 27.42 -14.87 -9.44
N LYS A 355 26.19 -14.41 -9.73
CA LYS A 355 25.07 -14.44 -8.77
C LYS A 355 24.72 -15.87 -8.36
N ASP A 356 24.63 -16.79 -9.31
CA ASP A 356 24.28 -18.18 -9.07
C ASP A 356 25.38 -18.90 -8.28
N SER A 357 26.67 -18.66 -8.62
CA SER A 357 27.80 -19.20 -7.85
C SER A 357 27.78 -18.71 -6.40
N LYS A 358 27.61 -17.39 -6.18
CA LYS A 358 27.53 -16.82 -4.84
C LYS A 358 26.36 -17.39 -4.03
N ALA A 359 25.18 -17.51 -4.64
CA ALA A 359 24.01 -18.09 -3.97
C ALA A 359 24.21 -19.57 -3.60
N ARG A 360 24.94 -20.32 -4.42
CA ARG A 360 25.34 -21.70 -4.10
C ARG A 360 26.38 -21.74 -2.97
N GLU A 361 27.40 -20.89 -3.04
CA GLU A 361 28.43 -20.78 -2.00
C GLU A 361 27.83 -20.42 -0.64
N GLU A 362 26.89 -19.47 -0.57
CA GLU A 362 26.19 -19.11 0.66
C GLU A 362 25.46 -20.31 1.29
N GLN A 363 24.85 -21.18 0.48
CA GLN A 363 24.19 -22.41 0.96
C GLN A 363 25.20 -23.44 1.46
N ILE A 364 26.34 -23.58 0.78
CA ILE A 364 27.44 -24.47 1.20
C ILE A 364 28.05 -23.96 2.51
N GLN A 365 28.31 -22.66 2.63
CA GLN A 365 28.85 -22.06 3.86
C GLN A 365 27.87 -22.17 5.03
N SER A 366 26.57 -22.04 4.78
CA SER A 366 25.54 -22.28 5.80
C SER A 366 25.57 -23.72 6.33
N PHE A 367 25.92 -24.70 5.48
CA PHE A 367 26.16 -26.08 5.89
C PHE A 367 27.43 -26.20 6.73
N ILE A 368 28.57 -25.75 6.21
CA ILE A 368 29.87 -25.91 6.86
C ILE A 368 29.84 -25.33 8.29
N LYS A 369 29.18 -24.19 8.49
CA LYS A 369 28.99 -23.58 9.82
C LYS A 369 28.22 -24.44 10.82
N LYS A 370 27.43 -25.41 10.36
CA LYS A 370 26.58 -26.29 11.18
C LYS A 370 27.11 -27.73 11.25
N GLN A 371 28.13 -28.05 10.45
CA GLN A 371 28.80 -29.34 10.38
C GLN A 371 29.50 -29.65 11.71
N ASN A 372 29.49 -30.91 12.14
CA ASN A 372 30.28 -31.37 13.28
C ASN A 372 31.73 -31.69 12.86
N LYS A 373 32.56 -32.09 13.83
CA LYS A 373 33.96 -32.48 13.59
C LYS A 373 34.11 -33.67 12.62
N ASP A 374 33.11 -34.55 12.59
CA ASP A 374 33.07 -35.75 11.76
C ASP A 374 32.55 -35.50 10.34
N GLY A 375 32.29 -34.25 9.97
CA GLY A 375 31.93 -33.87 8.62
C GLY A 375 30.44 -34.03 8.27
N PHE A 376 29.55 -34.26 9.23
CA PHE A 376 28.10 -34.37 8.98
C PHE A 376 27.25 -33.39 9.82
N ILE A 377 25.99 -33.22 9.42
CA ILE A 377 24.97 -32.50 10.16
C ILE A 377 23.87 -33.46 10.59
N GLU A 378 23.45 -33.38 11.85
CA GLU A 378 22.24 -34.04 12.34
C GLU A 378 20.98 -33.24 11.98
N VAL A 379 19.89 -33.90 11.61
CA VAL A 379 18.65 -33.27 11.12
C VAL A 379 18.07 -32.24 12.08
N ASN A 380 18.28 -32.45 13.38
CA ASN A 380 17.84 -31.61 14.48
C ASN A 380 18.48 -30.21 14.43
N LYS A 381 19.61 -30.06 13.71
CA LYS A 381 20.24 -28.77 13.39
C LYS A 381 19.75 -28.18 12.05
N LEU A 382 18.91 -28.90 11.30
CA LEU A 382 18.27 -28.46 10.06
C LEU A 382 16.87 -27.92 10.38
N PHE A 383 16.73 -26.60 10.50
CA PHE A 383 15.42 -25.97 10.64
C PHE A 383 14.62 -26.05 9.32
N GLY A 384 13.52 -26.80 9.33
CA GLY A 384 12.41 -26.69 8.36
C GLY A 384 12.57 -27.39 7.01
N LYS A 385 13.53 -27.01 6.16
CA LYS A 385 13.66 -27.55 4.77
C LYS A 385 14.87 -28.46 4.62
N LYS A 386 14.67 -29.62 3.95
CA LYS A 386 15.78 -30.46 3.45
C LYS A 386 16.68 -29.59 2.55
N PRO A 387 17.97 -29.48 2.83
CA PRO A 387 18.79 -28.53 2.11
C PRO A 387 19.29 -29.13 0.79
N LYS A 388 19.42 -28.26 -0.21
CA LYS A 388 19.46 -28.62 -1.63
C LYS A 388 20.63 -29.53 -2.02
N TYR A 389 21.80 -29.32 -1.43
CA TYR A 389 23.04 -30.01 -1.81
C TYR A 389 23.42 -31.15 -0.88
N PHE A 390 22.49 -31.70 -0.09
CA PHE A 390 22.84 -32.70 0.91
C PHE A 390 22.45 -34.12 0.49
N ARG A 391 23.22 -35.08 0.97
CA ARG A 391 22.98 -36.52 0.86
C ARG A 391 22.83 -37.10 2.26
N GLU A 392 21.81 -37.93 2.44
CA GLU A 392 21.61 -38.67 3.69
C GLU A 392 22.55 -39.86 3.71
N ILE A 393 23.38 -39.98 4.75
CA ILE A 393 24.39 -41.05 4.90
C ILE A 393 23.96 -42.13 5.89
N SER A 394 23.16 -41.77 6.88
CA SER A 394 22.49 -42.67 7.82
C SER A 394 21.34 -41.91 8.47
N ASN A 395 20.43 -42.60 9.18
CA ASN A 395 19.24 -42.00 9.77
C ASN A 395 19.56 -40.64 10.42
N MET A 396 18.98 -39.57 9.86
CA MET A 396 19.09 -38.20 10.37
C MET A 396 20.48 -37.55 10.24
N LYS A 397 21.44 -38.13 9.52
CA LYS A 397 22.77 -37.57 9.26
C LYS A 397 22.95 -37.21 7.79
N PHE A 398 23.41 -35.99 7.54
CA PHE A 398 23.57 -35.42 6.21
C PHE A 398 24.98 -34.90 5.97
N GLU A 399 25.51 -35.17 4.78
CA GLU A 399 26.77 -34.60 4.27
C GLU A 399 26.53 -33.77 3.00
N LEU A 400 27.56 -33.04 2.55
CA LEU A 400 27.53 -32.38 1.25
C LEU A 400 27.62 -33.39 0.10
N ASP A 401 26.70 -33.27 -0.83
CA ASP A 401 26.67 -34.04 -2.08
C ASP A 401 27.40 -33.25 -3.17
N GLN A 402 28.70 -33.55 -3.33
CA GLN A 402 29.54 -32.88 -4.33
C GLN A 402 29.00 -33.08 -5.76
N SER A 403 28.40 -34.24 -6.07
CA SER A 403 27.80 -34.48 -7.38
C SER A 403 26.63 -33.53 -7.66
N LYS A 404 25.78 -33.24 -6.67
CA LYS A 404 24.71 -32.25 -6.82
C LYS A 404 25.26 -30.84 -6.99
N ILE A 405 26.35 -30.49 -6.30
CA ILE A 405 27.01 -29.19 -6.42
C ILE A 405 27.56 -29.00 -7.83
N ASP A 406 28.31 -29.98 -8.32
CA ASP A 406 28.94 -29.94 -9.65
C ASP A 406 27.88 -29.90 -10.76
N LYS A 407 26.81 -30.71 -10.63
CA LYS A 407 25.66 -30.65 -11.54
C LYS A 407 24.96 -29.29 -11.50
N ASP A 408 24.84 -28.65 -10.34
CA ASP A 408 24.19 -27.35 -10.24
C ASP A 408 25.04 -26.23 -10.87
N LYS A 409 26.37 -26.31 -10.67
CA LYS A 409 27.37 -25.38 -11.20
C LYS A 409 27.38 -25.32 -12.74
N GLN A 410 27.11 -26.43 -13.42
CA GLN A 410 27.00 -26.46 -14.89
C GLN A 410 25.93 -25.52 -15.45
N PHE A 411 24.90 -25.20 -14.65
CA PHE A 411 23.80 -24.33 -15.08
C PHE A 411 24.00 -22.86 -14.67
N ASP A 412 25.13 -22.49 -14.08
CA ASP A 412 25.40 -21.12 -13.68
C ASP A 412 25.36 -20.18 -14.89
N GLY A 413 24.65 -19.07 -14.73
CA GLY A 413 24.57 -18.06 -15.79
C GLY A 413 23.46 -18.33 -16.79
N TYR A 414 22.95 -19.55 -16.89
CA TYR A 414 21.87 -19.90 -17.80
C TYR A 414 20.49 -19.51 -17.26
N TYR A 415 19.68 -18.96 -18.15
CA TYR A 415 18.28 -18.67 -17.92
C TYR A 415 17.48 -19.04 -19.16
N VAL A 416 16.27 -19.58 -18.97
CA VAL A 416 15.46 -20.08 -20.07
C VAL A 416 14.09 -19.42 -20.03
N TYR A 417 13.68 -18.87 -21.16
CA TYR A 417 12.34 -18.36 -21.42
C TYR A 417 11.63 -19.34 -22.35
N GLU A 418 10.36 -19.61 -22.10
CA GLU A 418 9.49 -20.43 -22.95
C GLU A 418 8.30 -19.57 -23.37
N THR A 419 7.98 -19.59 -24.66
CA THR A 419 6.95 -18.74 -25.27
C THR A 419 6.33 -19.43 -26.48
N ASN A 420 5.10 -19.08 -26.85
CA ASN A 420 4.48 -19.40 -28.14
C ASN A 420 4.59 -18.24 -29.15
N ILE A 421 5.29 -17.15 -28.81
CA ILE A 421 5.51 -16.01 -29.70
C ILE A 421 6.72 -16.29 -30.60
N LEU A 422 6.47 -16.52 -31.89
CA LEU A 422 7.51 -16.89 -32.86
C LEU A 422 8.08 -15.69 -33.63
N ASN A 423 7.29 -14.63 -33.80
CA ASN A 423 7.59 -13.45 -34.62
C ASN A 423 8.44 -12.39 -33.91
N LEU A 424 8.63 -12.45 -32.59
CA LEU A 424 9.51 -11.54 -31.88
C LEU A 424 10.98 -12.01 -31.92
N ASN A 425 11.90 -11.05 -31.95
CA ASN A 425 13.32 -11.38 -31.88
C ASN A 425 13.69 -11.84 -30.44
N VAL A 426 14.88 -12.44 -30.28
CA VAL A 426 15.29 -12.98 -28.97
C VAL A 426 15.42 -11.88 -27.91
N LEU A 427 15.98 -10.73 -28.29
CA LEU A 427 16.24 -9.64 -27.36
C LEU A 427 14.95 -8.98 -26.88
N ASP A 428 13.96 -8.81 -27.76
CA ASP A 428 12.65 -8.27 -27.40
C ASP A 428 11.97 -9.16 -26.34
N ILE A 429 12.00 -10.49 -26.52
CA ILE A 429 11.41 -11.42 -25.54
C ILE A 429 12.13 -11.32 -24.19
N VAL A 430 13.46 -11.17 -24.21
CA VAL A 430 14.26 -10.98 -22.99
C VAL A 430 13.93 -9.65 -22.32
N GLU A 431 13.84 -8.56 -23.07
CA GLU A 431 13.49 -7.22 -22.58
C GLU A 431 12.08 -7.19 -22.00
N GLU A 432 11.10 -7.76 -22.70
CA GLU A 432 9.73 -7.83 -22.21
C GLU A 432 9.63 -8.64 -20.93
N TYR A 433 10.32 -9.79 -20.84
CA TYR A 433 10.36 -10.55 -19.60
C TYR A 433 11.04 -9.79 -18.46
N GLN A 434 12.10 -9.01 -18.74
CA GLN A 434 12.83 -8.28 -17.70
C GLN A 434 11.90 -7.34 -16.91
N LYS A 435 10.93 -6.69 -17.57
CA LYS A 435 9.94 -5.81 -16.92
C LYS A 435 9.06 -6.51 -15.87
N GLN A 436 9.13 -7.85 -15.74
CA GLN A 436 8.50 -8.58 -14.64
C GLN A 436 8.93 -8.08 -13.25
N TRP A 437 10.11 -7.46 -13.10
CA TRP A 437 10.51 -6.87 -11.83
C TRP A 437 9.50 -5.82 -11.30
N ASN A 438 8.71 -5.19 -12.20
CA ASN A 438 7.67 -4.24 -11.82
C ASN A 438 6.59 -4.86 -10.93
N ILE A 439 6.16 -6.10 -11.21
CA ILE A 439 5.16 -6.77 -10.38
C ILE A 439 5.75 -7.17 -9.01
N GLU A 440 7.03 -7.56 -8.96
CA GLU A 440 7.72 -7.81 -7.69
C GLU A 440 7.83 -6.51 -6.86
N ALA A 441 8.08 -5.38 -7.52
CA ALA A 441 8.06 -4.07 -6.88
C ALA A 441 6.67 -3.71 -6.34
N ASN A 442 5.60 -4.03 -7.06
CA ASN A 442 4.22 -3.83 -6.60
C ASN A 442 3.93 -4.60 -5.29
N PHE A 443 4.34 -5.85 -5.19
CA PHE A 443 4.21 -6.61 -3.94
C PHE A 443 5.07 -6.04 -2.81
N ARG A 444 6.26 -5.52 -3.10
CA ARG A 444 7.11 -4.83 -2.11
C ARG A 444 6.42 -3.57 -1.58
N SER A 445 5.81 -2.77 -2.45
CA SER A 445 5.09 -1.55 -2.06
C SER A 445 3.83 -1.87 -1.26
N LEU A 446 3.07 -2.91 -1.63
CA LEU A 446 1.92 -3.38 -0.84
C LEU A 446 2.33 -3.80 0.58
N LYS A 447 3.42 -4.56 0.71
CA LYS A 447 3.89 -5.09 2.00
C LYS A 447 4.62 -4.06 2.86
N GLY A 448 5.31 -3.09 2.26
CA GLY A 448 6.15 -2.13 2.95
C GLY A 448 5.55 -0.71 3.03
N LEU A 449 5.27 -0.09 1.88
CA LEU A 449 4.80 1.30 1.86
C LEU A 449 3.33 1.43 2.26
N LEU A 450 2.47 0.51 1.81
CA LEU A 450 1.03 0.57 2.05
C LEU A 450 0.58 -0.26 3.26
N ASN A 451 1.51 -1.01 3.88
CA ASN A 451 1.24 -1.91 5.00
C ASN A 451 -0.06 -2.69 4.85
N ILE A 452 -0.16 -3.51 3.80
CA ILE A 452 -1.27 -4.47 3.67
C ILE A 452 -1.33 -5.40 4.89
N ARG A 453 -0.18 -5.66 5.53
CA ARG A 453 -0.05 -6.30 6.84
C ARG A 453 0.62 -5.35 7.84
N PRO A 454 0.31 -5.46 9.15
CA PRO A 454 -0.58 -6.45 9.79
C PRO A 454 -2.07 -6.24 9.45
N VAL A 455 -2.83 -7.33 9.33
CA VAL A 455 -4.27 -7.31 9.03
C VAL A 455 -5.05 -7.56 10.32
N PHE A 456 -5.85 -6.58 10.75
CA PHE A 456 -6.62 -6.64 12.01
C PHE A 456 -8.10 -7.03 11.82
N LEU A 457 -8.49 -7.38 10.60
CA LEU A 457 -9.87 -7.72 10.23
C LEU A 457 -10.06 -9.24 10.29
N ARG A 458 -11.25 -9.68 10.71
CA ARG A 458 -11.57 -11.10 10.95
C ARG A 458 -12.56 -11.70 9.96
N ILE A 459 -13.43 -10.87 9.41
CA ILE A 459 -14.48 -11.26 8.47
C ILE A 459 -13.88 -11.28 7.06
N ASP A 460 -14.19 -12.30 6.26
CA ASP A 460 -13.60 -12.50 4.92
C ASP A 460 -13.89 -11.29 4.01
N GLU A 461 -15.12 -10.80 4.01
CA GLU A 461 -15.55 -9.61 3.24
C GLU A 461 -14.71 -8.37 3.60
N HIS A 462 -14.42 -8.16 4.89
CA HIS A 462 -13.60 -7.04 5.35
C HIS A 462 -12.12 -7.23 4.98
N ILE A 463 -11.61 -8.46 5.04
CA ILE A 463 -10.25 -8.78 4.58
C ILE A 463 -10.10 -8.50 3.07
N LEU A 464 -11.10 -8.90 2.28
CA LEU A 464 -11.16 -8.61 0.86
C LEU A 464 -11.24 -7.11 0.58
N ALA A 465 -12.10 -6.37 1.31
CA ALA A 465 -12.22 -4.93 1.19
C ALA A 465 -10.91 -4.20 1.54
N HIS A 466 -10.25 -4.56 2.64
CA HIS A 466 -8.95 -3.97 3.02
C HIS A 466 -7.86 -4.26 1.98
N THR A 467 -7.80 -5.50 1.50
CA THR A 467 -6.88 -5.88 0.42
C THR A 467 -7.13 -5.03 -0.83
N PHE A 468 -8.41 -4.78 -1.15
CA PHE A 468 -8.80 -3.96 -2.29
C PHE A 468 -8.53 -2.46 -2.08
N LEU A 469 -8.69 -1.92 -0.87
CA LEU A 469 -8.27 -0.55 -0.53
C LEU A 469 -6.75 -0.38 -0.69
N CYS A 470 -5.95 -1.34 -0.23
CA CYS A 470 -4.51 -1.35 -0.46
C CYS A 470 -4.18 -1.39 -1.96
N PHE A 471 -4.92 -2.17 -2.74
CA PHE A 471 -4.78 -2.21 -4.20
C PHE A 471 -5.12 -0.87 -4.85
N ILE A 472 -6.25 -0.24 -4.50
CA ILE A 472 -6.62 1.10 -4.98
C ILE A 472 -5.50 2.11 -4.69
N SER A 473 -5.00 2.12 -3.46
CA SER A 473 -3.87 2.98 -3.07
C SER A 473 -2.61 2.72 -3.90
N LEU A 474 -2.31 1.45 -4.20
CA LEU A 474 -1.18 1.10 -5.07
C LEU A 474 -1.39 1.63 -6.50
N VAL A 475 -2.56 1.43 -7.09
CA VAL A 475 -2.89 1.91 -8.44
C VAL A 475 -2.73 3.42 -8.53
N ILE A 476 -3.30 4.16 -7.57
CA ILE A 476 -3.21 5.62 -7.52
C ILE A 476 -1.74 6.06 -7.36
N LEU A 477 -1.01 5.46 -6.42
CA LEU A 477 0.40 5.79 -6.21
C LEU A 477 1.23 5.57 -7.48
N LYS A 478 1.05 4.43 -8.16
CA LYS A 478 1.77 4.12 -9.40
C LYS A 478 1.38 5.04 -10.55
N THR A 479 0.11 5.42 -10.64
CA THR A 479 -0.38 6.37 -11.65
C THR A 479 0.22 7.75 -11.44
N ILE A 480 0.28 8.24 -10.20
CA ILE A 480 0.92 9.52 -9.86
C ILE A 480 2.39 9.52 -10.27
N ILE A 481 3.13 8.47 -9.85
CA ILE A 481 4.56 8.34 -10.18
C ILE A 481 4.78 8.29 -11.69
N PHE A 482 3.95 7.52 -12.42
CA PHE A 482 4.03 7.43 -13.87
C PHE A 482 3.79 8.80 -14.53
N LYS A 483 2.71 9.50 -14.18
CA LYS A 483 2.36 10.79 -14.80
C LYS A 483 3.44 11.84 -14.59
N ILE A 484 3.93 11.97 -13.35
CA ILE A 484 4.99 12.93 -13.01
C ILE A 484 6.29 12.59 -13.75
N ASN A 485 6.74 11.34 -13.71
CA ASN A 485 8.00 10.94 -14.36
C ASN A 485 7.91 11.05 -15.88
N LYS A 486 6.74 10.76 -16.47
CA LYS A 486 6.49 10.97 -17.90
C LYS A 486 6.59 12.45 -18.25
N HIS A 487 5.92 13.33 -17.51
CA HIS A 487 6.01 14.78 -17.73
C HIS A 487 7.45 15.30 -17.59
N ILE A 488 8.20 14.86 -16.58
CA ILE A 488 9.61 15.21 -16.38
C ILE A 488 10.44 14.76 -17.60
N SER A 489 10.25 13.53 -18.07
CA SER A 489 10.96 12.98 -19.22
C SER A 489 10.62 13.71 -20.52
N ASP A 490 9.34 13.92 -20.81
CA ASP A 490 8.86 14.54 -22.05
C ASP A 490 9.35 16.00 -22.16
N ASN A 491 9.44 16.71 -21.04
CA ASN A 491 9.91 18.09 -20.98
C ASN A 491 11.42 18.23 -20.66
N LYS A 492 12.15 17.10 -20.57
CA LYS A 492 13.59 17.04 -20.23
C LYS A 492 13.93 17.83 -18.96
N LEU A 493 13.01 17.84 -18.00
CA LEU A 493 13.19 18.50 -16.71
C LEU A 493 14.10 17.61 -15.85
N PHE A 494 14.92 18.24 -15.00
CA PHE A 494 15.79 17.58 -14.02
C PHE A 494 16.57 16.35 -14.56
N ALA A 495 17.75 16.60 -15.13
CA ALA A 495 18.59 15.54 -15.71
C ALA A 495 18.77 14.34 -14.74
N ASN A 496 18.21 13.19 -15.14
CA ASN A 496 18.35 11.89 -14.50
C ASN A 496 17.73 11.71 -13.09
N SER A 497 16.81 12.58 -12.63
CA SER A 497 16.07 12.35 -11.38
C SER A 497 14.62 11.93 -11.64
N GLN A 498 14.33 10.65 -11.42
CA GLN A 498 12.97 10.13 -11.39
C GLN A 498 12.41 10.21 -9.96
N LEU A 499 11.15 10.64 -9.84
CA LEU A 499 10.41 10.55 -8.60
C LEU A 499 10.19 9.07 -8.25
N THR A 500 10.59 8.71 -7.04
CA THR A 500 10.35 7.37 -6.48
C THR A 500 9.12 7.37 -5.59
N GLU A 501 8.51 6.21 -5.40
CA GLU A 501 7.37 6.04 -4.47
C GLU A 501 7.72 6.50 -3.06
N VAL A 502 8.90 6.10 -2.56
CA VAL A 502 9.39 6.51 -1.23
C VAL A 502 9.57 8.02 -1.18
N GLY A 503 10.14 8.63 -2.23
CA GLY A 503 10.34 10.07 -2.29
C GLY A 503 9.03 10.85 -2.24
N LEU A 504 8.03 10.42 -3.01
CA LEU A 504 6.69 11.03 -2.99
C LEU A 504 6.02 10.87 -1.62
N VAL A 505 5.95 9.64 -1.08
CA VAL A 505 5.31 9.37 0.21
C VAL A 505 5.98 10.17 1.34
N THR A 506 7.32 10.20 1.37
CA THR A 506 8.08 10.96 2.37
C THR A 506 7.80 12.46 2.28
N MET A 507 7.64 13.00 1.06
CA MET A 507 7.27 14.39 0.86
C MET A 507 5.85 14.64 1.38
N LEU A 508 4.88 13.83 0.97
CA LEU A 508 3.49 13.99 1.40
C LEU A 508 3.38 13.91 2.94
N GLN A 509 4.10 12.99 3.60
CA GLN A 509 4.17 12.84 5.05
C GLN A 509 4.63 14.09 5.82
N LYS A 510 5.38 14.98 5.18
CA LYS A 510 5.90 16.20 5.79
C LYS A 510 5.02 17.43 5.56
N LEU A 511 4.01 17.35 4.67
CA LEU A 511 3.16 18.47 4.34
C LEU A 511 2.11 18.71 5.44
N ARG A 512 2.22 19.87 6.07
CA ARG A 512 1.30 20.34 7.12
C ARG A 512 0.88 21.79 6.90
N GLN A 513 -0.31 22.15 7.35
CA GLN A 513 -0.79 23.52 7.37
C GLN A 513 -1.11 23.94 8.79
N ARG A 514 -0.70 25.16 9.15
CA ARG A 514 -1.18 25.85 10.35
C ARG A 514 -2.64 26.18 10.16
N VAL A 515 -3.44 25.84 11.16
CA VAL A 515 -4.87 26.10 11.15
C VAL A 515 -5.32 26.68 12.47
N GLU A 516 -6.36 27.49 12.41
CA GLU A 516 -7.06 27.99 13.58
C GLU A 516 -8.41 27.29 13.68
N PHE A 517 -8.66 26.64 14.81
CA PHE A 517 -9.92 25.94 15.09
C PHE A 517 -10.79 26.78 16.00
N ASN A 518 -12.08 26.83 15.69
CA ASN A 518 -13.10 27.28 16.64
C ASN A 518 -13.39 26.14 17.65
N THR A 519 -13.22 26.39 18.94
CA THR A 519 -13.44 25.38 19.99
C THR A 519 -14.91 25.02 20.18
N LEU A 520 -15.84 25.80 19.63
CA LEU A 520 -17.28 25.58 19.77
C LEU A 520 -17.84 24.52 18.83
N ASP A 521 -17.38 24.49 17.59
CA ASP A 521 -17.87 23.60 16.53
C ASP A 521 -16.75 22.77 15.88
N GLN A 522 -15.50 22.94 16.34
CA GLN A 522 -14.28 22.33 15.79
C GLN A 522 -14.05 22.64 14.30
N GLN A 523 -14.65 23.71 13.77
CA GLN A 523 -14.44 24.11 12.38
C GLN A 523 -13.11 24.85 12.20
N MET A 524 -12.42 24.59 11.09
CA MET A 524 -11.20 25.30 10.70
C MET A 524 -11.56 26.65 10.07
N ILE A 525 -11.00 27.75 10.58
CA ILE A 525 -11.31 29.13 10.18
C ILE A 525 -10.21 29.75 9.31
N PHE A 526 -8.95 29.33 9.51
CA PHE A 526 -7.79 29.86 8.80
C PHE A 526 -6.85 28.72 8.38
N LYS A 527 -6.19 28.86 7.22
CA LYS A 527 -5.20 27.90 6.69
C LYS A 527 -3.98 28.65 6.19
N ASN A 528 -2.80 28.32 6.70
CA ASN A 528 -1.53 28.80 6.15
C ASN A 528 -0.53 27.65 5.97
N ARG A 529 0.26 27.70 4.90
CA ARG A 529 1.29 26.70 4.62
C ARG A 529 2.39 26.79 5.68
N ASP A 530 2.67 25.69 6.35
CA ASP A 530 3.79 25.65 7.30
C ASP A 530 5.10 25.53 6.55
N GLY A 531 6.10 26.33 6.95
CA GLY A 531 7.48 26.07 6.54
C GLY A 531 7.94 24.73 7.10
N VAL A 532 8.53 23.87 6.26
CA VAL A 532 9.18 22.63 6.70
C VAL A 532 10.69 22.91 6.81
N PRO A 533 11.27 23.01 8.03
CA PRO A 533 12.66 23.46 8.18
C PRO A 533 13.68 22.53 7.51
N SER A 534 13.38 21.23 7.46
CA SER A 534 14.23 20.23 6.80
C SER A 534 14.13 20.24 5.27
N ASP A 535 13.19 20.99 4.69
CA ASP A 535 12.87 20.93 3.27
C ASP A 535 12.18 22.23 2.78
N PRO A 536 12.95 23.31 2.55
CA PRO A 536 12.39 24.63 2.25
C PRO A 536 11.62 24.68 0.92
N ASN A 537 11.87 23.75 0.00
CA ASN A 537 11.26 23.68 -1.33
C ASN A 537 10.11 22.66 -1.40
N ILE A 538 9.66 22.12 -0.28
CA ILE A 538 8.62 21.08 -0.27
C ILE A 538 7.33 21.55 -0.95
N TRP A 539 6.92 22.81 -0.73
CA TRP A 539 5.72 23.39 -1.32
C TRP A 539 5.86 23.63 -2.81
N ASN A 540 7.03 24.09 -3.26
CA ASN A 540 7.30 24.26 -4.70
C ASN A 540 7.19 22.91 -5.44
N ARG A 541 7.68 21.82 -4.84
CA ARG A 541 7.52 20.47 -5.40
C ARG A 541 6.09 19.98 -5.34
N TYR A 542 5.39 20.23 -4.23
CA TYR A 542 3.97 19.90 -4.11
C TYR A 542 3.14 20.61 -5.18
N ASP A 543 3.34 21.91 -5.37
CA ASP A 543 2.63 22.71 -6.37
C ASP A 543 2.94 22.24 -7.79
N PHE A 544 4.21 21.93 -8.07
CA PHE A 544 4.62 21.37 -9.35
C PHE A 544 3.92 20.03 -9.65
N TYR A 545 3.88 19.11 -8.68
CA TYR A 545 3.16 17.84 -8.85
C TYR A 545 1.65 18.04 -8.93
N PHE A 546 1.10 18.96 -8.16
CA PHE A 546 -0.31 19.30 -8.18
C PHE A 546 -0.73 19.80 -9.56
N ASP A 547 0.04 20.70 -10.16
CA ASP A 547 -0.25 21.24 -11.48
C ASP A 547 -0.29 20.14 -12.55
N ILE A 548 0.72 19.26 -12.58
CA ILE A 548 0.80 18.12 -13.50
C ILE A 548 -0.39 17.17 -13.32
N LEU A 549 -0.78 16.89 -12.08
CA LEU A 549 -1.79 15.87 -11.80
C LEU A 549 -3.22 16.40 -11.99
N ILE A 550 -3.46 17.65 -11.59
CA ILE A 550 -4.82 18.20 -11.45
C ILE A 550 -5.17 19.18 -12.58
N ASN A 551 -4.25 20.08 -12.93
CA ASN A 551 -4.52 21.16 -13.89
C ASN A 551 -4.19 20.77 -15.34
N GLN A 552 -3.28 19.81 -15.52
CA GLN A 552 -2.93 19.19 -16.79
C GLN A 552 -3.58 17.79 -16.93
#